data_AF-A0A4S8MF23-F1
#
_entry.id   AF-A0A4S8MF23-F1
#
_cell.length_a   1.000
_cell.length_b   1.000
_cell.length_c   1.000
_cell.angle_alpha   90.00
_cell.angle_beta   90.00
_cell.angle_gamma   90.00
#
_symmetry.space_group_name_H-M   'P 1'
#
loop_
_entity.id
_entity.type
_entity.pdbx_description
1 polymer ?
#
loop_
_entity_poly.entity_id
_entity_poly.type
_entity_poly.pdbx_seq_one_letter_code
_entity_poly.pdbx_strand_id
1 'polypeptide(L)'
;LTNTARKYNLRIEGIAFSKEIARQMPIWHHMEADSSIKQLSHTLASKCLKLKHNVRTVGDAEELAKNLEEEEHKPQNNCECQVCKRLKQTMNCTHPHSCMKQAAKLLDTLPQKWDPRADFPEE
;
A
#
# COMPACT_ATOMS: atom_id res chain seq x y z
N LEU A 1 -8.51 10.32 11.11
CA LEU A 1 -9.16 10.43 12.43
C LEU A 1 -8.58 11.62 13.18
N THR A 2 -9.46 12.51 13.62
CA THR A 2 -9.22 13.91 13.94
C THR A 2 -8.56 14.11 15.31
N ASN A 3 -8.01 15.31 15.56
CA ASN A 3 -7.44 15.75 16.84
C ASN A 3 -8.31 15.38 18.06
N THR A 4 -9.62 15.27 17.87
CA THR A 4 -10.60 14.82 18.86
C THR A 4 -10.30 13.42 19.38
N ALA A 5 -10.08 12.42 18.52
CA ALA A 5 -9.82 11.05 18.97
C ALA A 5 -8.54 10.98 19.83
N ARG A 6 -7.48 11.70 19.41
CA ARG A 6 -6.24 11.79 20.17
C ARG A 6 -6.43 12.51 21.52
N LYS A 7 -7.18 13.62 21.55
CA LYS A 7 -7.47 14.39 22.78
C LYS A 7 -8.15 13.53 23.84
N TYR A 8 -9.02 12.62 23.42
CA TYR A 8 -9.78 11.74 24.31
C TYR A 8 -9.21 10.31 24.39
N ASN A 9 -8.00 10.08 23.87
CA ASN A 9 -7.36 8.75 23.80
C ASN A 9 -8.28 7.64 23.24
N LEU A 10 -9.14 8.00 22.29
CA LEU A 10 -10.06 7.08 21.64
C LEU A 10 -9.30 6.31 20.57
N ARG A 11 -9.38 4.98 20.63
CA ARG A 11 -8.90 4.06 19.59
C ARG A 11 -10.09 3.46 18.88
N ILE A 12 -9.96 3.23 17.58
CA ILE A 12 -10.96 2.43 16.88
C ILE A 12 -10.74 0.98 17.31
N GLU A 13 -11.57 0.52 18.22
CA GLU A 13 -11.65 -0.88 18.60
C GLU A 13 -12.87 -1.51 17.94
N GLY A 14 -12.62 -2.58 17.19
CA GLY A 14 -13.61 -3.48 16.62
C GLY A 14 -13.18 -4.90 16.94
N ILE A 15 -14.15 -5.77 17.24
CA ILE A 15 -13.91 -7.17 17.67
C ILE A 15 -13.09 -7.92 16.60
N ALA A 16 -13.39 -7.68 15.33
CA ALA A 16 -12.51 -7.91 14.19
C ALA A 16 -12.98 -7.00 13.04
N PHE A 17 -12.05 -6.30 12.37
CA PHE A 17 -12.41 -5.60 11.13
C PHE A 17 -12.42 -6.61 9.99
N SER A 18 -13.34 -6.48 9.03
CA SER A 18 -13.26 -7.28 7.81
C SER A 18 -12.08 -6.81 6.95
N LYS A 19 -11.58 -7.69 6.08
CA LYS A 19 -10.53 -7.35 5.11
C LYS A 19 -10.90 -6.12 4.27
N GLU A 20 -12.17 -5.99 3.91
CA GLU A 20 -12.67 -4.86 3.12
C GLU A 20 -12.53 -3.53 3.86
N ILE A 21 -12.81 -3.50 5.17
CA ILE A 21 -12.61 -2.31 6.00
C ILE A 21 -11.12 -1.93 6.03
N ALA A 22 -10.22 -2.91 6.23
CA ALA A 22 -8.78 -2.67 6.22
C ALA A 22 -8.31 -2.08 4.88
N ARG A 23 -8.81 -2.61 3.75
CA ARG A 23 -8.48 -2.12 2.40
C ARG A 23 -8.91 -0.69 2.14
N GLN A 24 -10.03 -0.23 2.71
CA GLN A 24 -10.53 1.14 2.53
C GLN A 24 -9.75 2.19 3.32
N MET A 25 -8.87 1.80 4.23
CA MET A 25 -8.11 2.74 5.06
C MET A 25 -7.07 3.52 4.24
N PRO A 26 -6.79 4.80 4.59
CA PRO A 26 -5.75 5.58 3.91
C PRO A 26 -4.35 5.05 4.21
N ILE A 27 -3.50 4.87 3.19
CA ILE A 27 -2.15 4.29 3.37
C ILE A 27 -1.12 5.31 3.87
N TRP A 28 -1.02 6.50 3.27
CA TRP A 28 0.11 7.43 3.49
C TRP A 28 0.24 8.00 4.91
N HIS A 29 -0.87 8.08 5.62
CA HIS A 29 -0.95 8.62 6.97
C HIS A 29 -1.73 7.66 7.87
N HIS A 30 -1.58 6.36 7.62
CA HIS A 30 -2.24 5.33 8.39
C HIS A 30 -1.90 5.49 9.87
N MET A 31 -2.92 5.56 10.72
CA MET A 31 -2.77 5.95 12.13
C MET A 31 -1.97 4.91 12.93
N GLU A 32 -2.14 3.64 12.58
CA GLU A 32 -1.48 2.51 13.24
C GLU A 32 -0.18 2.09 12.55
N ALA A 33 0.24 2.78 11.48
CA ALA A 33 1.51 2.47 10.83
C ALA A 33 2.70 2.87 11.70
N ASP A 34 3.78 2.11 11.58
CA ASP A 34 5.04 2.45 12.25
C ASP A 34 5.64 3.78 11.71
N SER A 35 6.52 4.38 12.50
CA SER A 35 7.07 5.71 12.22
C SER A 35 7.85 5.84 10.89
N SER A 36 8.34 4.72 10.33
CA SER A 36 9.09 4.66 9.08
C SER A 36 8.24 5.09 7.87
N ILE A 37 6.91 5.03 7.97
CA ILE A 37 5.99 5.42 6.89
C ILE A 37 6.21 6.88 6.43
N LYS A 38 6.68 7.74 7.34
CA LYS A 38 7.05 9.12 7.01
C LYS A 38 8.20 9.17 6.01
N GLN A 39 9.26 8.39 6.24
CA GLN A 39 10.42 8.34 5.35
C GLN A 39 10.04 7.71 4.01
N LEU A 40 9.25 6.63 4.04
CA LEU A 40 8.75 5.96 2.84
C LEU A 40 7.89 6.90 1.98
N SER A 41 7.18 7.86 2.57
CA SER A 41 6.30 8.80 1.87
C SER A 41 7.00 9.80 0.95
N HIS A 42 8.33 9.95 1.03
CA HIS A 42 9.10 10.98 0.31
C HIS A 42 9.98 10.44 -0.83
N THR A 43 10.00 9.13 -1.07
CA THR A 43 10.82 8.53 -2.14
C THR A 43 10.30 8.89 -3.54
N LEU A 44 11.16 8.75 -4.57
CA LEU A 44 10.74 8.93 -5.96
C LEU A 44 9.63 7.95 -6.37
N ALA A 45 9.73 6.70 -5.91
CA ALA A 45 8.67 5.72 -6.10
C ALA A 45 7.36 6.19 -5.45
N SER A 46 7.41 6.72 -4.22
CA SER A 46 6.21 7.25 -3.55
C SER A 46 5.59 8.47 -4.23
N LYS A 47 6.40 9.33 -4.83
CA LYS A 47 5.87 10.41 -5.71
C LYS A 47 5.16 9.83 -6.93
N CYS A 48 5.73 8.81 -7.56
CA CYS A 48 5.09 8.09 -8.67
C CYS A 48 3.78 7.43 -8.23
N LEU A 49 3.78 6.77 -7.07
CA LEU A 49 2.57 6.15 -6.51
C LEU A 49 1.44 7.17 -6.31
N LYS A 50 1.75 8.36 -5.77
CA LYS A 50 0.76 9.42 -5.53
C LYS A 50 0.24 10.07 -6.81
N LEU A 51 1.14 10.34 -7.77
CA LEU A 51 0.83 11.19 -8.92
C LEU A 51 0.41 10.41 -10.17
N LYS A 52 0.94 9.20 -10.36
CA LYS A 52 0.72 8.39 -11.57
C LYS A 52 -0.18 7.18 -11.28
N HIS A 53 0.11 6.45 -10.22
CA HIS A 53 -0.70 5.28 -9.84
C HIS A 53 -1.94 5.65 -9.00
N ASN A 54 -2.03 6.90 -8.55
CA ASN A 54 -3.11 7.41 -7.69
C ASN A 54 -3.38 6.54 -6.44
N VAL A 55 -2.34 5.97 -5.83
CA VAL A 55 -2.47 5.17 -4.60
C VAL A 55 -2.94 6.05 -3.45
N ARG A 56 -4.10 5.74 -2.87
CA ARG A 56 -4.70 6.44 -1.71
C ARG A 56 -4.97 5.51 -0.55
N THR A 57 -5.40 4.28 -0.84
CA THR A 57 -5.87 3.31 0.14
C THR A 57 -4.87 2.18 0.36
N VAL A 58 -5.07 1.41 1.44
CA VAL A 58 -4.36 0.17 1.70
C VAL A 58 -4.63 -0.85 0.60
N GLY A 59 -5.86 -0.93 0.08
CA GLY A 59 -6.23 -1.78 -1.05
C GLY A 59 -5.48 -1.44 -2.33
N ASP A 60 -5.32 -0.16 -2.66
CA ASP A 60 -4.53 0.28 -3.82
C ASP A 60 -3.07 -0.18 -3.72
N ALA A 61 -2.49 -0.11 -2.50
CA ALA A 61 -1.13 -0.56 -2.24
C ALA A 61 -1.02 -2.09 -2.32
N GLU A 62 -1.99 -2.83 -1.77
CA GLU A 62 -2.07 -4.30 -1.85
C GLU A 62 -2.11 -4.79 -3.30
N GLU A 63 -3.01 -4.23 -4.11
CA GLU A 63 -3.15 -4.59 -5.53
C GLU A 63 -1.87 -4.33 -6.31
N LEU A 64 -1.20 -3.21 -6.04
CA LEU A 64 0.06 -2.91 -6.71
C LEU A 64 1.20 -3.83 -6.26
N ALA A 65 1.27 -4.15 -4.95
CA ALA A 65 2.28 -5.03 -4.39
C ALA A 65 2.14 -6.48 -4.88
N LYS A 66 0.91 -6.97 -5.04
CA LYS A 66 0.60 -8.31 -5.54
C LYS A 66 1.24 -8.60 -6.90
N ASN A 67 1.44 -7.58 -7.73
CA ASN A 67 2.10 -7.73 -9.03
C ASN A 67 3.56 -8.18 -8.95
N LEU A 68 4.19 -8.16 -7.76
CA LEU A 68 5.51 -8.74 -7.54
C LEU A 68 5.52 -10.28 -7.65
N GLU A 69 4.37 -10.91 -7.44
CA GLU A 69 4.19 -12.37 -7.44
C GLU A 69 3.85 -12.93 -8.83
N GLU A 70 3.72 -12.06 -9.85
CA GLU A 70 3.48 -12.47 -11.23
C GLU A 70 4.63 -13.37 -11.72
N GLU A 71 4.30 -14.51 -12.35
CA GLU A 71 5.28 -15.58 -12.67
C GLU A 71 6.42 -15.09 -13.58
N GLU A 72 6.10 -14.24 -14.56
CA GLU A 72 7.08 -13.69 -15.51
C GLU A 72 7.85 -12.48 -14.95
N HIS A 73 7.49 -11.99 -13.76
CA HIS A 73 8.08 -10.79 -13.20
C HIS A 73 9.53 -11.02 -12.78
N LYS A 74 10.36 -10.00 -13.03
CA LYS A 74 11.78 -10.01 -12.64
C LYS A 74 12.03 -8.82 -11.71
N PRO A 75 12.85 -8.96 -10.65
CA PRO A 75 13.10 -7.91 -9.67
C PRO A 75 14.01 -6.78 -10.19
N GLN A 76 13.60 -6.16 -11.31
CA GLN A 76 14.33 -5.11 -12.02
C GLN A 76 13.35 -4.18 -12.76
N ASN A 77 13.74 -2.91 -12.99
CA ASN A 77 12.84 -1.91 -13.60
C ASN A 77 12.67 -2.05 -15.12
N ASN A 78 13.59 -2.74 -15.79
CA ASN A 78 13.49 -3.14 -17.19
C ASN A 78 12.79 -4.51 -17.35
N CYS A 79 11.96 -4.93 -16.38
CA CYS A 79 11.12 -6.10 -16.56
C CYS A 79 10.14 -5.88 -17.73
N GLU A 80 9.97 -6.92 -18.55
CA GLU A 80 9.16 -6.95 -19.77
C GLU A 80 7.91 -7.84 -19.64
N CYS A 81 7.56 -8.24 -18.40
CA CYS A 81 6.30 -8.95 -18.13
C CYS A 81 5.10 -8.06 -18.49
N GLN A 82 3.95 -8.70 -18.73
CA GLN A 82 2.73 -8.01 -19.17
C GLN A 82 2.31 -6.90 -18.18
N VAL A 83 2.43 -7.14 -16.89
CA VAL A 83 2.09 -6.15 -15.86
C VAL A 83 3.01 -4.92 -15.91
N CYS A 84 4.33 -5.12 -15.98
CA CYS A 84 5.29 -4.01 -16.08
C CYS A 84 5.08 -3.19 -17.35
N LYS A 85 4.83 -3.84 -18.49
CA LYS A 85 4.52 -3.15 -19.76
C LYS A 85 3.25 -2.31 -19.66
N ARG A 86 2.19 -2.89 -19.09
CA ARG A 86 0.93 -2.17 -18.86
C ARG A 86 1.14 -0.94 -18.00
N LEU A 87 1.84 -1.04 -16.87
CA LEU A 87 2.10 0.10 -15.99
C LEU A 87 2.95 1.19 -16.66
N LYS A 88 3.92 0.81 -17.50
CA LYS A 88 4.68 1.76 -18.34
C LYS A 88 3.77 2.50 -19.32
N GLN A 89 2.87 1.78 -20.00
CA GLN A 89 2.00 2.33 -21.05
C GLN A 89 0.82 3.14 -20.51
N THR A 90 0.11 2.64 -19.51
CA THR A 90 -1.14 3.24 -19.03
C THR A 90 -0.91 4.33 -17.99
N MET A 91 0.07 4.16 -17.11
CA MET A 91 0.37 5.09 -16.02
C MET A 91 1.61 5.96 -16.30
N ASN A 92 2.24 5.79 -17.48
CA ASN A 92 3.52 6.43 -17.81
C ASN A 92 4.58 6.20 -16.71
N CYS A 93 4.57 5.01 -16.09
CA CYS A 93 5.48 4.65 -15.00
C CYS A 93 6.84 4.22 -15.54
N THR A 94 7.91 4.89 -15.12
CA THR A 94 9.27 4.61 -15.61
C THR A 94 9.96 3.46 -14.85
N HIS A 95 9.52 3.17 -13.63
CA HIS A 95 10.15 2.18 -12.74
C HIS A 95 9.07 1.32 -12.04
N PRO A 96 8.38 0.41 -12.77
CA PRO A 96 7.27 -0.36 -12.21
C PRO A 96 7.68 -1.21 -11.01
N HIS A 97 8.80 -1.93 -11.09
CA HIS A 97 9.29 -2.75 -9.98
C HIS A 97 9.53 -1.93 -8.71
N SER A 98 10.19 -0.77 -8.82
CA SER A 98 10.39 0.13 -7.68
C SER A 98 9.07 0.61 -7.07
N CYS A 99 8.03 0.85 -7.88
CA CYS A 99 6.72 1.28 -7.40
C CYS A 99 5.99 0.14 -6.66
N MET A 100 5.98 -1.07 -7.22
CA MET A 100 5.40 -2.25 -6.56
C MET A 100 6.11 -2.55 -5.23
N LYS A 101 7.45 -2.51 -5.23
CA LYS A 101 8.25 -2.70 -4.01
C LYS A 101 8.00 -1.61 -2.98
N GLN A 102 7.81 -0.37 -3.42
CA GLN A 102 7.47 0.73 -2.51
C GLN A 102 6.08 0.55 -1.91
N ALA A 103 5.12 0.02 -2.66
CA ALA A 103 3.80 -0.32 -2.15
C ALA A 103 3.86 -1.44 -1.09
N ALA A 104 4.60 -2.51 -1.36
CA ALA A 104 4.88 -3.57 -0.38
C ALA A 104 5.49 -3.00 0.92
N LYS A 105 6.51 -2.15 0.81
CA LYS A 105 7.11 -1.49 1.98
C LYS A 105 6.13 -0.63 2.78
N LEU A 106 5.13 -0.02 2.14
CA LEU A 106 4.10 0.73 2.87
C LEU A 106 3.20 -0.22 3.65
N LEU A 107 2.81 -1.36 3.06
CA LEU A 107 2.03 -2.40 3.74
C LEU A 107 2.81 -3.01 4.91
N ASP A 108 4.11 -3.19 4.78
CA ASP A 108 4.98 -3.73 5.84
C ASP A 108 5.05 -2.84 7.09
N THR A 109 4.59 -1.57 7.00
CA THR A 109 4.46 -0.68 8.17
C THR A 109 3.18 -0.91 8.96
N LEU A 110 2.23 -1.68 8.43
CA LEU A 110 0.93 -1.92 9.04
C LEU A 110 1.03 -3.10 10.02
N PRO A 111 0.42 -3.00 11.21
CA PRO A 111 0.25 -4.15 12.08
C PRO A 111 -0.77 -5.12 11.47
N GLN A 112 -0.69 -6.39 11.85
CA GLN A 112 -1.49 -7.49 11.28
C GLN A 112 -2.99 -7.18 11.16
N LYS A 113 -3.58 -6.52 12.17
CA LYS A 113 -5.00 -6.13 12.20
C LYS A 113 -5.44 -5.23 11.02
N TRP A 114 -4.50 -4.52 10.41
CA TRP A 114 -4.73 -3.57 9.33
C TRP A 114 -4.01 -3.93 8.02
N ASP A 115 -3.22 -5.01 8.02
CA ASP A 115 -2.56 -5.52 6.81
C ASP A 115 -3.50 -6.51 6.10
N PRO A 116 -4.02 -6.19 4.90
CA PRO A 116 -4.97 -7.04 4.17
C PRO A 116 -4.36 -8.38 3.69
N ARG A 117 -3.04 -8.54 3.81
CA ARG A 117 -2.30 -9.78 3.53
C ARG A 117 -2.37 -10.78 4.69
N ALA A 118 -2.77 -10.34 5.88
CA ALA A 118 -2.94 -11.19 7.04
C ALA A 118 -4.27 -11.96 7.00
N ASP A 119 -4.41 -12.97 7.86
CA ASP A 119 -5.67 -13.68 8.06
C ASP A 119 -6.69 -12.79 8.77
N PHE A 120 -7.86 -12.63 8.15
CA PHE A 120 -9.03 -12.00 8.74
C PHE A 120 -10.06 -13.08 9.04
N PRO A 121 -10.83 -12.98 10.15
CA PRO A 121 -11.94 -13.89 10.37
C PRO A 121 -12.95 -13.76 9.24
N GLU A 122 -13.36 -14.89 8.66
CA GLU A 122 -14.48 -14.97 7.74
C GLU A 122 -15.77 -14.59 8.50
N GLU A 123 -16.64 -13.80 7.85
CA GLU A 123 -17.97 -13.45 8.39
C GLU A 123 -18.90 -14.67 8.45
#